data_AF-A0A698FU52-F1
#
_entry.id   AF-A0A698FU52-F1
#
_cell.length_a   1.000
_cell.length_b   1.000
_cell.length_c   1.000
_cell.angle_alpha   90.00
_cell.angle_beta   90.00
_cell.angle_gamma   90.00
#
_symmetry.space_group_name_H-M   'P 1'
#
loop_
_entity.id
_entity.type
_entity.pdbx_description
1 polymer ?
#
loop_
_entity_poly.entity_id
_entity_poly.type
_entity_poly.pdbx_seq_one_letter_code
_entity_poly.pdbx_strand_id
1 'polypeptide(L)'
;MYKNLDVKEKYFTNNNEFMVLMRDSDINNAGGMQILAASEEIAKTRAVKNLMNGNKLYFGEPRWYNIHGNKFLGLNVAALITDKKGKAIGVVGMLFDLKPIATFLNDSSRSIYQGARRILIASNGVIATHPNAEFVTKKFLM
;
A
#
# COMPACT_ATOMS: atom_id res chain seq x y z
N MET A 1 -16.52 -6.84 -20.77
CA MET A 1 -16.00 -5.79 -21.67
C MET A 1 -14.53 -6.00 -22.05
N TYR A 2 -13.64 -6.54 -21.19
CA TYR A 2 -12.22 -6.72 -21.53
C TYR A 2 -11.77 -8.13 -22.00
N LYS A 3 -12.58 -9.19 -21.82
CA LYS A 3 -12.25 -10.54 -22.31
C LYS A 3 -12.10 -10.64 -23.84
N ASN A 4 -12.65 -9.69 -24.58
CA ASN A 4 -12.62 -9.66 -26.05
C ASN A 4 -11.36 -8.99 -26.63
N LEU A 5 -10.41 -8.57 -25.79
CA LEU A 5 -9.18 -7.86 -26.18
C LEU A 5 -7.91 -8.74 -26.08
N ASP A 6 -8.06 -10.07 -25.98
CA ASP A 6 -6.97 -11.04 -25.78
C ASP A 6 -6.06 -10.70 -24.57
N VAL A 7 -6.64 -10.07 -23.56
CA VAL A 7 -5.94 -9.72 -22.32
C VAL A 7 -5.87 -10.96 -21.44
N LYS A 8 -4.65 -11.36 -21.06
CA LYS A 8 -4.39 -12.55 -20.21
C LYS A 8 -5.21 -12.52 -18.92
N GLU A 9 -5.75 -13.68 -18.53
CA GLU A 9 -6.61 -13.83 -17.34
C GLU A 9 -5.97 -13.34 -16.04
N LYS A 10 -4.63 -13.42 -15.92
CA LYS A 10 -3.89 -12.95 -14.75
C LYS A 10 -4.14 -11.47 -14.40
N TYR A 11 -4.65 -10.65 -15.31
CA TYR A 11 -4.96 -9.25 -15.06
C TYR A 11 -6.39 -9.02 -14.54
N PHE A 12 -7.16 -10.08 -14.28
CA PHE A 12 -8.53 -9.98 -13.78
C PHE A 12 -8.66 -10.65 -12.42
N THR A 13 -9.40 -10.00 -11.52
CA THR A 13 -9.90 -10.67 -10.31
C THR A 13 -10.99 -11.68 -10.68
N ASN A 14 -11.38 -12.56 -9.74
CA ASN A 14 -12.51 -13.47 -9.97
C ASN A 14 -13.83 -12.73 -10.22
N ASN A 15 -13.94 -11.48 -9.75
CA ASN A 15 -15.07 -10.59 -10.00
C ASN A 15 -14.97 -9.83 -11.34
N ASN A 16 -14.04 -10.22 -12.23
CA ASN A 16 -13.77 -9.57 -13.52
C ASN A 16 -13.32 -8.10 -13.42
N GLU A 17 -12.68 -7.70 -12.32
CA GLU A 17 -12.07 -6.37 -12.20
C GLU A 17 -10.68 -6.38 -12.83
N PHE A 18 -10.39 -5.44 -13.72
CA PHE A 18 -9.08 -5.33 -14.37
C PHE A 18 -8.06 -4.67 -13.46
N MET A 19 -6.87 -5.25 -13.35
CA MET A 19 -5.77 -4.75 -12.53
C MET A 19 -4.42 -5.14 -13.15
N VAL A 20 -3.56 -4.14 -13.30
CA VAL A 20 -2.12 -4.36 -13.52
C VAL A 20 -1.42 -4.22 -12.18
N LEU A 21 -1.10 -5.37 -11.56
CA LEU A 21 -0.37 -5.41 -10.30
C LEU A 21 1.09 -5.71 -10.57
N MET A 22 1.97 -4.88 -10.03
CA MET A 22 3.40 -5.07 -10.12
C MET A 22 4.04 -4.98 -8.74
N ARG A 23 5.12 -5.73 -8.54
CA ARG A 23 5.94 -5.70 -7.33
C ARG A 23 7.39 -5.50 -7.72
N ASP A 24 8.04 -4.57 -7.04
CA ASP A 24 9.50 -4.53 -7.02
C ASP A 24 10.04 -5.60 -6.07
N SER A 25 10.84 -6.52 -6.61
CA SER A 25 11.51 -7.58 -5.85
C SER A 25 12.89 -7.19 -5.36
N ASP A 26 13.45 -6.08 -5.84
CA ASP A 26 14.76 -5.57 -5.45
C ASP A 26 14.78 -4.04 -5.42
N ILE A 27 14.32 -3.48 -4.30
CA ILE A 27 14.22 -2.03 -4.09
C ILE A 27 15.56 -1.29 -4.05
N ASN A 28 16.70 -2.01 -4.02
CA ASN A 28 18.02 -1.40 -3.91
C ASN A 28 18.74 -1.25 -5.25
N ASN A 29 18.25 -1.89 -6.31
CA ASN A 29 18.89 -1.90 -7.63
C ASN A 29 17.89 -1.56 -8.74
N ALA A 30 18.40 -1.04 -9.85
CA ALA A 30 17.57 -0.85 -11.03
C ALA A 30 17.12 -2.20 -11.60
N GLY A 31 15.81 -2.36 -11.84
CA GLY A 31 15.24 -3.62 -12.29
C GLY A 31 14.18 -4.14 -11.31
N GLY A 32 14.04 -5.45 -11.18
CA GLY A 32 13.27 -6.07 -10.09
C GLY A 32 11.75 -6.06 -10.22
N MET A 33 11.17 -5.29 -11.16
CA MET A 33 9.72 -5.23 -11.37
C MET A 33 9.16 -6.54 -11.94
N GLN A 34 8.21 -7.13 -11.20
CA GLN A 34 7.51 -8.36 -11.57
C GLN A 34 6.01 -8.11 -11.67
N ILE A 35 5.38 -8.64 -12.72
CA ILE A 35 3.91 -8.61 -12.86
C ILE A 35 3.33 -9.74 -12.00
N LEU A 36 2.42 -9.39 -11.10
CA LEU A 36 1.64 -10.33 -10.30
C LEU A 36 0.24 -10.54 -10.90
N ALA A 37 -0.43 -11.61 -10.49
CA ALA A 37 -1.85 -11.76 -10.78
C ALA A 37 -2.65 -10.64 -10.08
N ALA A 38 -3.81 -10.28 -10.62
CA ALA A 38 -4.74 -9.36 -9.99
C ALA A 38 -5.14 -9.85 -8.59
N SER A 39 -5.37 -8.91 -7.67
CA SER A 39 -5.67 -9.21 -6.27
C SER A 39 -7.02 -8.65 -5.87
N GLU A 40 -7.94 -9.52 -5.45
CA GLU A 40 -9.19 -9.10 -4.83
C GLU A 40 -8.97 -8.28 -3.56
N GLU A 41 -7.92 -8.58 -2.80
CA GLU A 41 -7.59 -7.84 -1.58
C GLU A 41 -7.30 -6.37 -1.90
N ILE A 42 -6.60 -6.09 -3.00
CA ILE A 42 -6.32 -4.72 -3.45
C ILE A 42 -7.59 -4.04 -3.97
N ALA A 43 -8.39 -4.74 -4.78
CA ALA A 43 -9.63 -4.20 -5.34
C ALA A 43 -10.62 -3.77 -4.24
N LYS A 44 -10.65 -4.50 -3.12
CA LYS A 44 -11.52 -4.25 -1.96
C LYS A 44 -10.93 -3.27 -0.93
N THR A 45 -9.79 -2.63 -1.21
CA THR A 45 -9.18 -1.68 -0.26
C THR A 45 -10.03 -0.43 -0.03
N ARG A 46 -9.86 0.18 1.16
CA ARG A 46 -10.46 1.48 1.47
C ARG A 46 -10.05 2.57 0.47
N ALA A 47 -8.84 2.50 -0.08
CA ALA A 47 -8.39 3.46 -1.08
C ALA A 47 -9.24 3.40 -2.34
N VAL A 48 -9.44 2.21 -2.91
CA VAL A 48 -10.28 2.03 -4.10
C VAL A 48 -11.70 2.51 -3.82
N LYS A 49 -12.31 2.11 -2.70
CA LYS A 49 -13.66 2.56 -2.32
C LYS A 49 -13.76 4.08 -2.19
N ASN A 50 -12.83 4.73 -1.50
CA ASN A 50 -12.87 6.18 -1.29
C ASN A 50 -12.68 6.97 -2.59
N LEU A 51 -11.75 6.54 -3.45
CA LEU A 51 -11.46 7.21 -4.71
C LEU A 51 -12.64 7.07 -5.68
N MET A 52 -13.21 5.87 -5.81
CA MET A 52 -14.38 5.64 -6.67
C MET A 52 -15.63 6.39 -6.20
N ASN A 53 -15.68 6.84 -4.94
CA ASN A 53 -16.74 7.68 -4.38
C ASN A 53 -16.51 9.19 -4.56
N GLY A 54 -15.47 9.61 -5.30
CA GLY A 54 -15.27 11.01 -5.69
C GLY A 54 -14.03 11.69 -5.09
N ASN A 55 -13.28 11.02 -4.21
CA ASN A 55 -12.00 11.57 -3.75
C ASN A 55 -10.96 11.52 -4.88
N LYS A 56 -10.16 12.57 -5.02
CA LYS A 56 -9.10 12.64 -6.04
C LYS A 56 -7.81 11.95 -5.61
N LEU A 57 -7.53 11.96 -4.31
CA LEU A 57 -6.30 11.46 -3.71
C LEU A 57 -6.63 10.77 -2.38
N TYR A 58 -5.90 9.70 -2.08
CA TYR A 58 -6.06 8.94 -0.85
C TYR A 58 -4.69 8.58 -0.28
N PHE A 59 -4.48 8.94 0.98
CA PHE A 59 -3.37 8.45 1.80
C PHE A 59 -3.94 7.44 2.79
N GLY A 60 -3.42 6.23 2.76
CA GLY A 60 -3.86 5.17 3.65
C GLY A 60 -3.31 5.29 5.05
N GLU A 61 -3.76 4.35 5.86
CA GLU A 61 -3.29 4.15 7.22
C GLU A 61 -2.35 2.92 7.23
N PRO A 62 -1.31 2.90 8.08
CA PRO A 62 -0.47 1.73 8.26
C PRO A 62 -1.32 0.51 8.65
N ARG A 63 -1.23 -0.56 7.88
CA ARG A 63 -1.95 -1.80 8.15
C ARG A 63 -1.23 -3.01 7.57
N TRP A 64 -1.59 -4.18 8.07
CA TRP A 64 -1.16 -5.43 7.46
C TRP A 64 -1.91 -5.68 6.15
N TYR A 65 -1.15 -6.08 5.13
CA TYR A 65 -1.60 -6.57 3.83
C TYR A 65 -1.16 -8.02 3.65
N ASN A 66 -1.90 -8.79 2.86
CA ASN A 66 -1.58 -10.16 2.49
C ASN A 66 -1.78 -10.40 0.98
N ILE A 67 -0.86 -9.91 0.16
CA ILE A 67 -0.99 -10.01 -1.29
C ILE A 67 -0.32 -11.30 -1.76
N HIS A 68 -1.11 -12.27 -2.26
CA HIS A 68 -0.63 -13.56 -2.76
C HIS A 68 0.24 -14.32 -1.73
N GLY A 69 -0.17 -14.32 -0.45
CA GLY A 69 0.57 -14.96 0.64
C GLY A 69 1.75 -14.14 1.17
N ASN A 70 2.10 -13.02 0.53
CA ASN A 70 3.10 -12.10 1.05
C ASN A 70 2.47 -11.14 2.06
N LYS A 71 2.71 -11.41 3.34
CA LYS A 71 2.26 -10.57 4.45
C LYS A 71 3.29 -9.49 4.78
N PHE A 72 2.89 -8.23 4.74
CA PHE A 72 3.73 -7.09 5.09
C PHE A 72 2.93 -5.96 5.74
N LEU A 73 3.62 -5.12 6.50
CA LEU A 73 3.05 -3.88 7.02
C LEU A 73 3.21 -2.80 5.95
N GLY A 74 2.10 -2.30 5.44
CA GLY A 74 2.12 -1.37 4.32
C GLY A 74 1.39 -0.07 4.58
N LEU A 75 1.70 0.90 3.73
CA LEU A 75 1.01 2.18 3.56
C LEU A 75 0.71 2.36 2.08
N ASN A 76 -0.46 2.88 1.72
CA ASN A 76 -0.77 3.15 0.31
C ASN A 76 -1.01 4.63 0.01
N VAL A 77 -0.63 5.04 -1.19
CA VAL A 77 -0.97 6.32 -1.79
C VAL A 77 -1.61 6.03 -3.13
N ALA A 78 -2.79 6.59 -3.37
CA ALA A 78 -3.55 6.31 -4.57
C ALA A 78 -4.33 7.54 -5.05
N ALA A 79 -4.48 7.65 -6.37
CA ALA A 79 -5.19 8.73 -7.03
C ALA A 79 -6.27 8.18 -7.97
N LEU A 80 -7.30 8.98 -8.18
CA LEU A 80 -8.39 8.66 -9.09
C LEU A 80 -7.96 8.87 -10.55
N ILE A 81 -8.26 7.90 -11.41
CA ILE A 81 -8.18 8.06 -12.86
C ILE A 81 -9.56 8.51 -13.35
N THR A 82 -9.60 9.63 -14.08
CA THR A 82 -10.83 10.18 -14.65
C THR A 82 -10.79 10.21 -16.16
N ASP A 83 -11.94 10.08 -16.80
CA ASP A 83 -12.08 10.38 -18.23
C ASP A 83 -12.04 11.90 -18.52
N LYS A 84 -12.16 12.28 -19.79
CA LYS A 84 -12.17 13.70 -20.22
C LYS A 84 -13.33 14.52 -19.65
N LYS A 85 -14.39 13.88 -19.14
CA LYS A 85 -15.56 14.52 -18.54
C LYS A 85 -15.48 14.55 -17.01
N GLY A 86 -14.36 14.09 -16.42
CA GLY A 86 -14.17 14.03 -14.98
C GLY A 86 -14.84 12.82 -14.31
N LYS A 87 -15.37 11.87 -15.07
CA LYS A 87 -15.97 10.65 -14.51
C LYS A 87 -14.87 9.69 -14.04
N ALA A 88 -15.01 9.16 -12.84
CA ALA A 88 -14.16 8.09 -12.31
C ALA A 88 -14.17 6.85 -13.21
N ILE A 89 -12.99 6.41 -13.67
CA ILE A 89 -12.81 5.21 -14.52
C ILE A 89 -11.80 4.21 -13.98
N GLY A 90 -11.08 4.54 -12.91
CA GLY A 90 -10.12 3.62 -12.29
C GLY A 90 -9.29 4.27 -11.19
N VAL A 91 -8.32 3.53 -10.67
CA VAL A 91 -7.42 3.99 -9.61
C VAL A 91 -5.98 3.64 -10.00
N VAL A 92 -5.06 4.56 -9.77
CA VAL A 92 -3.62 4.32 -9.83
C VAL A 92 -3.04 4.53 -8.44
N GLY A 93 -2.12 3.68 -8.00
CA GLY A 93 -1.52 3.85 -6.68
C GLY A 93 -0.34 2.92 -6.44
N MET A 94 0.28 3.13 -5.29
CA MET A 94 1.42 2.38 -4.80
C MET A 94 1.15 1.90 -3.38
N LEU A 95 1.62 0.70 -3.07
CA LEU A 95 1.74 0.19 -1.71
C LEU A 95 3.21 0.13 -1.34
N PHE A 96 3.58 0.81 -0.26
CA PHE A 96 4.92 0.84 0.29
C PHE A 96 5.02 -0.17 1.43
N ASP A 97 6.03 -1.03 1.40
CA ASP A 97 6.43 -1.81 2.58
C ASP A 97 7.11 -0.86 3.58
N LEU A 98 6.60 -0.82 4.82
CA LEU A 98 7.14 0.03 5.87
C LEU A 98 8.40 -0.56 6.53
N LYS A 99 8.77 -1.81 6.24
CA LYS A 99 9.95 -2.46 6.82
C LYS A 99 11.25 -1.66 6.64
N PRO A 100 11.61 -1.13 5.44
CA PRO A 100 12.84 -0.34 5.29
C PRO A 100 12.85 0.92 6.17
N ILE A 101 11.70 1.61 6.25
CA ILE A 101 11.53 2.79 7.10
C ILE A 101 11.66 2.41 8.58
N ALA A 102 11.01 1.32 9.00
CA ALA A 102 11.08 0.82 10.37
C ALA A 102 12.52 0.43 10.75
N THR A 103 13.24 -0.27 9.87
CA THR A 103 14.66 -0.62 10.09
C THR A 103 15.50 0.64 10.25
N PHE A 104 15.35 1.62 9.38
CA PHE A 104 16.10 2.87 9.45
C PHE A 104 15.81 3.66 10.74
N LEU A 105 14.53 3.81 11.11
CA LEU A 105 14.12 4.56 12.29
C LEU A 105 14.42 3.85 13.60
N ASN A 106 14.46 2.52 13.63
CA ASN A 106 14.68 1.73 14.85
C ASN A 106 16.14 1.28 15.03
N ASP A 107 17.03 1.58 14.08
CA ASP A 107 18.46 1.25 14.14
C ASP A 107 19.14 1.90 15.37
N SER A 108 19.49 1.09 16.37
CA SER A 108 20.04 1.56 17.65
C SER A 108 21.36 2.30 17.52
N SER A 109 22.15 2.04 16.47
CA SER A 109 23.42 2.75 16.21
C SER A 109 23.22 4.25 15.94
N ARG A 110 21.99 4.63 15.57
CA ARG A 110 21.59 6.01 15.27
C ARG A 110 20.94 6.72 16.47
N SER A 111 20.95 6.08 17.65
CA SER A 111 20.39 6.67 18.87
C SER A 111 21.35 7.69 19.47
N ILE A 112 20.87 8.91 19.72
CA ILE A 112 21.68 9.99 20.31
C ILE A 112 21.70 9.97 21.85
N TYR A 113 20.80 9.23 22.49
CA TYR A 113 20.78 9.02 23.94
C TYR A 113 20.16 7.67 24.32
N GLN A 114 20.46 7.19 25.52
CA GLN A 114 19.90 5.97 26.06
C GLN A 114 18.37 6.11 26.22
N GLY A 115 17.63 5.07 25.79
CA GLY A 115 16.17 5.06 25.91
C GLY A 115 15.43 5.86 24.84
N ALA A 116 16.10 6.47 23.86
CA ALA A 116 15.43 7.16 22.76
C ALA A 116 14.42 6.26 22.04
N ARG A 117 13.31 6.86 21.61
CA ARG A 117 12.27 6.22 20.81
C ARG A 117 12.01 7.09 19.59
N ARG A 118 12.11 6.51 18.40
CA ARG A 118 11.74 7.13 17.14
C ARG A 118 10.50 6.41 16.63
N ILE A 119 9.41 7.14 16.53
CA ILE A 119 8.09 6.60 16.24
C ILE A 119 7.53 7.38 15.07
N LEU A 120 7.08 6.68 14.03
CA LEU A 120 6.31 7.27 12.94
C LEU A 120 4.83 7.01 13.22
N ILE A 121 4.03 8.07 13.25
CA ILE A 121 2.60 8.02 13.54
C ILE A 121 1.85 8.67 12.37
N ALA A 122 0.83 7.99 11.87
CA ALA A 122 -0.08 8.55 10.88
C ALA A 122 -0.96 9.65 11.51
N SER A 123 -1.51 10.54 10.69
CA SER A 123 -2.33 11.68 11.15
C SER A 123 -3.56 11.28 11.97
N ASN A 124 -4.03 10.05 11.82
CA ASN A 124 -5.14 9.47 12.57
C ASN A 124 -4.71 8.80 13.91
N GLY A 125 -3.45 8.94 14.29
CA GLY A 125 -2.86 8.37 15.51
C GLY A 125 -2.37 6.92 15.39
N VAL A 126 -2.47 6.27 14.22
CA VAL A 126 -1.98 4.90 14.05
C VAL A 126 -0.46 4.87 13.97
N ILE A 127 0.16 4.03 14.79
CA ILE A 127 1.62 3.87 14.85
C ILE A 127 2.08 3.03 13.65
N ALA A 128 2.86 3.67 12.77
CA ALA A 128 3.45 3.05 11.58
C ALA A 128 4.73 2.28 11.92
N THR A 129 5.59 2.85 12.77
CA THR A 129 6.85 2.21 13.20
C THR A 129 7.07 2.46 14.69
N HIS A 130 7.54 1.44 15.40
CA HIS A 130 7.90 1.53 16.81
C HIS A 130 9.03 0.53 17.14
N PRO A 131 9.95 0.83 18.06
CA PRO A 131 11.00 -0.12 18.48
C PRO A 131 10.46 -1.41 19.10
N ASN A 132 9.39 -1.31 19.91
CA ASN A 132 8.58 -2.46 20.33
C ASN A 132 7.45 -2.71 19.30
N ALA A 133 7.49 -3.86 18.63
CA ALA A 133 6.56 -4.26 17.59
C ALA A 133 5.09 -4.38 18.07
N GLU A 134 4.84 -4.58 19.36
CA GLU A 134 3.48 -4.70 19.92
C GLU A 134 2.63 -3.44 19.75
N PHE A 135 3.29 -2.28 19.65
CA PHE A 135 2.62 -1.00 19.45
C PHE A 135 2.35 -0.68 17.97
N VAL A 136 2.97 -1.39 17.04
CA VAL A 136 2.76 -1.18 15.61
C VAL A 136 1.30 -1.50 15.26
N THR A 137 0.66 -0.66 14.43
CA THR A 137 -0.78 -0.68 14.10
C THR A 137 -1.74 -0.37 15.26
N LYS A 138 -1.25 -0.08 16.47
CA LYS A 138 -2.07 0.44 17.56
C LYS A 138 -2.32 1.93 17.37
N LYS A 139 -3.41 2.43 17.95
CA LYS A 139 -3.61 3.86 18.10
C LYS A 139 -2.80 4.37 19.28
N PHE A 140 -2.04 5.42 19.04
CA PHE A 140 -1.49 6.24 20.10
C PHE A 140 -2.66 6.91 20.81
N LEU A 141 -2.90 6.54 22.07
CA LEU A 141 -3.89 7.22 22.90
C LEU A 141 -3.25 8.54 23.36
N MET A 142 -3.84 9.66 22.93
CA MET A 142 -3.73 10.93 23.63
C MET A 142 -4.97 11.10 24.50
#